data_AF-A0A0K0CW04-F1
#
_entry.id   AF-A0A0K0CW04-F1
#
_cell.length_a   1.000
_cell.length_b   1.000
_cell.length_c   1.000
_cell.angle_alpha   90.00
_cell.angle_beta   90.00
_cell.angle_gamma   90.00
#
_symmetry.space_group_name_H-M   'P 1'
#
loop_
_entity.id
_entity.type
_entity.pdbx_description
1 polymer ?
#
loop_
_entity_poly.entity_id
_entity_poly.type
_entity_poly.pdbx_seq_one_letter_code
_entity_poly.pdbx_strand_id
1 'polypeptide(L)'
;MNIESVEQLTTRIERLRLKRCGSIPALTIFVVYAPTSNYNEEEVETFYMVLEKCNIVDHTFFVVIIGDCNAKIGPRRSSEERHIETHGLESNEQGKRLSGFIMTTKTIHGNSQFQKPHRQR
;
A
#
# COMPACT_ATOMS: atom_id res chain seq x y z
N MET A 1 21.94 -0.98 8.14
CA MET A 1 20.85 -0.03 7.84
C MET A 1 20.41 0.49 9.19
N ASN A 2 20.35 1.80 9.40
CA ASN A 2 20.02 2.38 10.70
C ASN A 2 18.60 2.94 10.65
N ILE A 3 17.93 2.91 11.79
CA ILE A 3 16.64 3.58 11.96
C ILE A 3 16.91 5.08 12.07
N GLU A 4 16.36 5.85 11.13
CA GLU A 4 16.46 7.31 11.13
C GLU A 4 15.34 7.93 11.96
N SER A 5 14.10 7.47 11.74
CA SER A 5 12.95 7.85 12.57
C SER A 5 11.85 6.79 12.54
N VAL A 6 11.03 6.80 13.59
CA VAL A 6 9.74 6.10 13.67
C VAL A 6 8.70 7.13 14.07
N GLU A 7 7.67 7.28 13.26
CA GLU A 7 6.67 8.32 13.43
C GLU A 7 5.28 7.77 13.19
N GLN A 8 4.38 7.99 14.15
CA GLN A 8 2.96 7.71 13.98
C GLN A 8 2.31 8.90 13.28
N LEU A 9 1.88 8.72 12.03
CA LEU A 9 1.30 9.79 11.21
C LEU A 9 -0.20 9.94 11.47
N THR A 10 -0.87 8.82 11.69
CA THR A 10 -2.27 8.75 12.14
C THR A 10 -2.43 7.56 13.08
N THR A 11 -3.64 7.35 13.61
CA THR A 11 -3.97 6.12 14.36
C THR A 11 -3.84 4.83 13.53
N ARG A 12 -3.70 4.94 12.20
CA ARG A 12 -3.72 3.81 11.26
C ARG A 12 -2.49 3.73 10.35
N ILE A 13 -1.59 4.72 10.42
CA ILE A 13 -0.41 4.81 9.56
C ILE A 13 0.79 5.14 10.44
N GLU A 14 1.75 4.23 10.44
CA GLU A 14 3.06 4.44 11.02
C GLU A 14 4.12 4.46 9.91
N ARG A 15 5.15 5.26 10.11
CA ARG A 15 6.27 5.42 9.19
C ARG A 15 7.57 5.06 9.88
N LEU A 16 8.33 4.19 9.23
CA LEU A 16 9.70 3.84 9.58
C LEU A 16 10.64 4.30 8.45
N ARG A 17 11.55 5.22 8.76
CA ARG A 17 12.59 5.65 7.83
C ARG A 17 13.90 4.94 8.15
N LEU A 18 14.47 4.29 7.13
CA LEU A 18 15.72 3.57 7.20
C LEU A 18 16.75 4.20 6.29
N LYS A 19 17.90 4.56 6.85
CA LYS A 19 19.01 5.16 6.12
C LYS A 19 20.31 4.49 6.48
N ARG A 20 21.24 4.39 5.53
CA ARG A 20 22.61 3.94 5.79
C ARG A 20 23.58 5.00 5.29
N CYS A 21 24.68 5.21 6.03
CA CYS A 21 25.76 6.09 5.59
C CYS A 21 26.38 5.57 4.28
N GLY A 22 26.72 6.49 3.37
CA GLY A 22 27.26 6.18 2.05
C GLY A 22 26.22 6.35 0.94
N SER A 23 26.42 5.63 -0.18
CA SER A 23 25.61 5.72 -1.40
C SER A 23 24.37 4.83 -1.41
N ILE A 24 24.01 4.21 -0.28
CA ILE A 24 22.87 3.29 -0.23
C ILE A 24 21.57 4.10 -0.18
N PRO A 25 20.63 3.85 -1.11
CA PRO A 25 19.41 4.63 -1.16
C PRO A 25 18.54 4.45 0.10
N ALA A 26 17.87 5.52 0.53
CA ALA A 26 16.97 5.49 1.67
C ALA A 26 15.73 4.65 1.39
N LEU A 27 15.23 3.97 2.42
CA LEU A 27 14.03 3.14 2.38
C LEU A 27 13.03 3.67 3.40
N THR A 28 11.80 3.92 2.95
CA THR A 28 10.67 4.22 3.84
C THR A 28 9.72 3.04 3.86
N ILE A 29 9.33 2.61 5.05
CA ILE A 29 8.32 1.58 5.25
C ILE A 29 7.12 2.23 5.91
N PHE A 30 5.96 2.12 5.27
CA PHE A 30 4.67 2.47 5.87
C PHE A 30 4.00 1.20 6.38
N VAL A 31 3.64 1.20 7.65
CA VAL A 31 2.80 0.17 8.25
C VAL A 31 1.39 0.72 8.35
N VAL A 32 0.43 0.03 7.75
CA VAL A 32 -0.94 0.53 7.60
C VAL A 32 -1.99 -0.44 8.15
N TYR A 33 -3.06 0.12 8.72
CA TYR A 33 -4.27 -0.60 9.05
C TYR A 33 -5.49 0.14 8.50
N ALA A 34 -5.89 -0.21 7.28
CA ALA A 34 -6.95 0.51 6.57
C ALA A 34 -8.30 0.37 7.30
N PRO A 35 -9.19 1.37 7.19
CA PRO A 35 -10.55 1.24 7.68
C PRO A 35 -11.30 0.06 7.03
N THR A 36 -12.12 -0.64 7.83
CA THR A 36 -13.05 -1.64 7.32
C THR A 36 -14.25 -0.97 6.64
N SER A 37 -15.06 -1.72 5.90
CA SER A 37 -16.28 -1.22 5.25
C SER A 37 -17.34 -0.58 6.17
N ASN A 38 -17.21 -0.73 7.48
CA ASN A 38 -18.13 -0.16 8.48
C ASN A 38 -17.80 1.29 8.85
N TYR A 39 -16.63 1.80 8.48
CA TYR A 39 -16.27 3.21 8.68
C TYR A 39 -16.95 4.08 7.63
N ASN A 40 -17.10 5.37 7.93
CA ASN A 40 -17.70 6.29 6.97
C ASN A 40 -16.74 6.59 5.81
N GLU A 41 -17.28 7.12 4.71
CA GLU A 41 -16.49 7.38 3.50
C GLU A 41 -15.38 8.40 3.72
N GLU A 42 -15.63 9.41 4.55
CA GLU A 42 -14.69 10.49 4.86
C GLU A 42 -13.42 9.97 5.58
N GLU A 43 -13.59 9.03 6.50
CA GLU A 43 -12.48 8.38 7.22
C GLU A 43 -11.64 7.50 6.28
N VAL A 44 -12.29 6.80 5.35
CA VAL A 44 -11.60 5.99 4.32
C VAL A 44 -10.82 6.89 3.38
N GLU A 45 -11.43 7.97 2.91
CA GLU A 45 -10.80 8.93 2.01
C GLU A 45 -9.62 9.64 2.69
N THR A 46 -9.80 10.05 3.95
CA THR A 46 -8.74 10.67 4.74
C THR A 46 -7.54 9.73 4.88
N PHE A 47 -7.77 8.44 5.10
CA PHE A 47 -6.71 7.44 5.17
C PHE A 47 -5.89 7.37 3.87
N TYR A 48 -6.55 7.25 2.71
CA TYR A 48 -5.86 7.18 1.42
C TYR A 48 -5.18 8.51 1.07
N MET A 49 -5.83 9.66 1.31
CA MET A 49 -5.24 10.98 1.09
C MET A 49 -3.95 11.17 1.90
N VAL A 50 -3.94 10.79 3.18
CA VAL A 50 -2.73 10.86 4.00
C VAL A 50 -1.65 9.93 3.45
N LEU A 51 -2.00 8.68 3.13
CA LEU A 51 -1.04 7.70 2.62
C LEU A 51 -0.43 8.12 1.27
N GLU A 52 -1.24 8.63 0.34
CA GLU A 52 -0.76 9.16 -0.95
C GLU A 52 0.18 10.34 -0.76
N LYS A 53 -0.20 11.29 0.10
CA LYS A 53 0.65 12.44 0.42
C LYS A 53 1.99 11.99 0.98
N CYS A 54 2.01 11.02 1.87
CA CYS A 54 3.25 10.50 2.45
C CYS A 54 4.11 9.78 1.41
N ASN A 55 3.50 8.99 0.52
CA ASN A 55 4.21 8.30 -0.56
C ASN A 55 4.88 9.29 -1.54
N ILE A 56 4.24 10.43 -1.80
CA ILE A 56 4.81 11.50 -2.63
C ILE A 56 5.90 12.24 -1.85
N VAL A 57 5.57 12.79 -0.68
CA VAL A 57 6.45 13.69 0.08
C VAL A 57 7.75 13.02 0.49
N ASP A 58 7.73 11.73 0.82
CA ASP A 58 8.92 11.09 1.36
C ASP A 58 10.00 10.87 0.32
N HIS A 59 9.69 10.89 -0.99
CA HIS A 59 10.61 10.85 -2.13
C HIS A 59 11.90 10.03 -1.89
N THR A 60 11.80 8.95 -1.10
CA THR A 60 12.89 8.03 -0.86
C THR A 60 12.99 7.11 -2.05
N PHE A 61 14.19 6.60 -2.29
CA PHE A 61 14.45 5.78 -3.46
C PHE A 61 13.60 4.51 -3.47
N PHE A 62 13.31 3.96 -2.28
CA PHE A 62 12.39 2.84 -2.10
C PHE A 62 11.31 3.20 -1.09
N VAL A 63 10.07 2.87 -1.43
CA VAL A 63 8.91 2.91 -0.53
C VAL A 63 8.27 1.54 -0.51
N VAL A 64 7.97 1.03 0.69
CA VAL A 64 7.25 -0.22 0.88
C VAL A 64 6.06 0.06 1.80
N ILE A 65 4.87 -0.31 1.36
CA ILE A 65 3.64 -0.22 2.15
C ILE A 65 3.25 -1.65 2.54
N ILE A 66 3.19 -1.92 3.84
CA ILE A 66 2.78 -3.21 4.39
C ILE A 66 1.68 -3.02 5.42
N GLY A 67 0.89 -4.07 5.63
CA GLY A 67 -0.15 -4.09 6.64
C GLY A 67 -1.46 -4.63 6.10
N ASP A 68 -2.52 -4.43 6.87
CA ASP A 68 -3.85 -4.91 6.50
C ASP A 68 -4.64 -3.79 5.83
N CYS A 69 -4.87 -3.94 4.53
CA CYS A 69 -5.66 -2.99 3.76
C CYS A 69 -7.18 -3.28 3.80
N ASN A 70 -7.64 -4.32 4.49
CA ASN A 70 -9.05 -4.74 4.52
C ASN A 70 -9.68 -4.89 3.11
N ALA A 71 -8.84 -5.18 2.12
CA ALA A 71 -9.16 -5.14 0.71
C ALA A 71 -8.90 -6.51 0.07
N LYS A 72 -9.82 -6.94 -0.80
CA LYS A 72 -9.64 -8.10 -1.66
C LYS A 72 -9.40 -7.57 -3.05
N ILE A 73 -8.17 -7.66 -3.54
CA ILE A 73 -7.84 -7.32 -4.93
C ILE A 73 -8.07 -8.54 -5.80
N GLY A 74 -8.72 -8.30 -6.93
CA GLY A 74 -8.98 -9.30 -7.94
C GLY A 74 -8.00 -9.31 -9.10
N PRO A 75 -8.23 -10.19 -10.08
CA PRO A 75 -7.43 -10.22 -11.29
C PRO A 75 -7.47 -8.86 -11.97
N ARG A 76 -6.38 -8.53 -12.66
CA ARG A 76 -6.28 -7.37 -13.54
C ARG A 76 -7.52 -7.20 -14.41
N ARG A 77 -8.18 -6.05 -14.28
CA ARG A 77 -9.42 -5.73 -15.00
C ARG A 77 -9.18 -4.99 -16.30
N SER A 78 -8.06 -4.27 -16.43
CA SER A 78 -7.74 -3.51 -17.64
C SER A 78 -6.24 -3.55 -17.97
N SER A 79 -5.90 -3.16 -19.20
CA SER A 79 -4.50 -3.00 -19.61
C SER A 79 -3.77 -1.89 -18.84
N GLU A 80 -4.48 -1.02 -18.13
CA GLU A 80 -3.92 0.07 -17.35
C GLU A 80 -3.42 -0.42 -15.99
N GLU A 81 -4.09 -1.41 -15.37
CA GLU A 81 -3.73 -2.07 -14.11
C GLU A 81 -2.50 -3.00 -14.24
N ARG A 82 -1.41 -2.55 -14.90
CA ARG A 82 -0.16 -3.29 -15.07
C ARG A 82 0.51 -3.72 -13.76
N HIS A 83 0.16 -3.05 -12.66
CA HIS A 83 0.72 -3.24 -11.33
C HIS A 83 0.01 -4.32 -10.50
N ILE A 84 -1.03 -4.94 -11.07
CA ILE A 84 -1.83 -6.02 -10.45
C ILE A 84 -1.85 -7.21 -11.40
N GLU A 85 -1.52 -8.40 -10.90
CA GLU A 85 -1.52 -9.64 -11.67
C GLU A 85 -2.81 -10.46 -11.56
N THR A 86 -2.90 -11.53 -12.34
CA THR A 86 -4.15 -12.27 -12.65
C THR A 86 -4.65 -13.22 -11.55
N HIS A 87 -3.91 -13.37 -10.45
CA HIS A 87 -4.17 -14.40 -9.42
C HIS A 87 -5.09 -13.95 -8.26
N GLY A 88 -5.78 -12.81 -8.38
CA GLY A 88 -6.70 -12.30 -7.35
C GLY A 88 -8.06 -13.00 -7.30
N LEU A 89 -8.79 -12.82 -6.20
CA LEU A 89 -10.20 -13.25 -6.02
C LEU A 89 -11.19 -12.24 -6.63
N GLU A 90 -12.51 -12.41 -6.50
CA GLU A 90 -13.42 -11.30 -6.79
C GLU A 90 -13.09 -10.07 -5.92
N SER A 91 -12.91 -8.91 -6.57
CA SER A 91 -12.51 -7.68 -5.88
C SER A 91 -13.70 -7.04 -5.16
N ASN A 92 -13.54 -6.74 -3.86
CA ASN A 92 -14.52 -5.98 -3.08
C ASN A 92 -14.37 -4.46 -3.32
N GLU A 93 -15.26 -3.65 -2.74
CA GLU A 93 -15.20 -2.19 -2.94
C GLU A 93 -13.89 -1.57 -2.45
N GLN A 94 -13.38 -2.03 -1.30
CA GLN A 94 -12.06 -1.61 -0.79
C GLN A 94 -10.92 -2.06 -1.72
N GLY A 95 -11.05 -3.21 -2.37
CA GLY A 95 -10.13 -3.71 -3.40
C GLY A 95 -10.07 -2.81 -4.63
N LYS A 96 -11.21 -2.24 -5.04
CA LYS A 96 -11.25 -1.25 -6.13
C LYS A 96 -10.52 0.04 -5.73
N ARG A 97 -10.75 0.53 -4.50
CA ARG A 97 -10.06 1.72 -3.97
C ARG A 97 -8.55 1.50 -3.89
N LEU A 98 -8.13 0.36 -3.35
CA LEU A 98 -6.72 0.00 -3.29
C LEU A 98 -6.11 -0.11 -4.70
N SER A 99 -6.84 -0.65 -5.69
CA SER A 99 -6.39 -0.65 -7.09
C SER A 99 -6.17 0.77 -7.62
N GLY A 100 -7.13 1.68 -7.37
CA GLY A 100 -7.01 3.10 -7.72
C GLY A 100 -5.79 3.75 -7.09
N PHE A 101 -5.57 3.55 -5.79
CA PHE A 101 -4.38 4.02 -5.08
C PHE A 101 -3.07 3.50 -5.69
N ILE A 102 -2.98 2.20 -5.98
CA ILE A 102 -1.80 1.58 -6.61
C ILE A 102 -1.51 2.23 -7.96
N MET A 103 -2.56 2.46 -8.75
CA MET A 103 -2.47 3.12 -10.05
C MET A 103 -2.00 4.57 -9.95
N THR A 104 -2.59 5.36 -9.05
CA THR A 104 -2.23 6.77 -8.81
C THR A 104 -0.79 6.90 -8.36
N THR A 105 -0.37 6.06 -7.42
CA THR A 105 0.99 6.08 -6.84
C THR A 105 2.04 5.38 -7.69
N LYS A 106 1.63 4.69 -8.76
CA LYS A 106 2.48 3.84 -9.62
C LYS A 106 3.29 2.82 -8.80
N THR A 107 2.69 2.33 -7.71
CA THR A 107 3.28 1.29 -6.87
C THR A 107 2.96 -0.09 -7.45
N ILE A 108 3.57 -1.14 -6.89
CA ILE A 108 3.36 -2.52 -7.33
C ILE A 108 2.68 -3.30 -6.22
N HIS A 109 1.60 -4.02 -6.54
CA HIS A 109 0.97 -4.91 -5.59
C HIS A 109 1.69 -6.27 -5.56
N GLY A 110 2.68 -6.39 -4.66
CA GLY A 110 3.54 -7.59 -4.60
C GLY A 110 2.77 -8.91 -4.40
N ASN A 111 1.69 -8.91 -3.63
CA ASN A 111 0.94 -10.14 -3.34
C ASN A 111 0.23 -10.76 -4.56
N SER A 112 -0.10 -9.97 -5.59
CA SER A 112 -0.74 -10.53 -6.80
C SER A 112 0.26 -11.22 -7.72
N GLN A 113 1.57 -10.97 -7.54
CA GLN A 113 2.65 -11.61 -8.32
C GLN A 113 2.84 -13.09 -7.99
N PHE A 114 2.26 -13.55 -6.88
CA PHE A 114 2.43 -14.92 -6.41
C PHE A 114 1.12 -15.68 -6.52
N GLN A 115 1.16 -16.85 -7.13
CA GLN A 115 0.04 -17.77 -7.12
C GLN A 115 -0.16 -18.34 -5.70
N LYS A 116 -1.22 -17.92 -5.03
CA LYS A 116 -1.55 -18.45 -3.69
C LYS A 116 -2.06 -19.91 -3.79
N PRO A 117 -1.69 -20.78 -2.82
CA PRO A 117 -2.27 -22.12 -2.66
C PRO A 117 -3.80 -22.05 -2.54
N HIS A 118 -4.49 -23.12 -2.95
CA HIS A 118 -5.96 -23.11 -3.05
C HIS A 118 -6.69 -22.79 -1.73
N ARG A 119 -6.06 -23.06 -0.56
CA ARG A 119 -6.59 -22.75 0.77
C ARG A 119 -6.48 -21.27 1.16
N GLN A 120 -5.68 -20.50 0.44
CA GLN A 120 -5.34 -19.09 0.70
C GLN A 120 -5.79 -18.16 -0.43
N ARG A 121 -6.53 -18.71 -1.40
CA ARG A 121 -7.22 -17.93 -2.42
C ARG A 121 -8.43 -17.31 -1.78
#